data_AF-A0A8H6LM60-F1
#
_entry.id   AF-A0A8H6LM60-F1
#
_cell.length_a   1.000
_cell.length_b   1.000
_cell.length_c   1.000
_cell.angle_alpha   90.00
_cell.angle_beta   90.00
_cell.angle_gamma   90.00
#
_symmetry.space_group_name_H-M   'P 1'
#
loop_
_entity.id
_entity.type
_entity.pdbx_description
1 polymer ?
#
loop_
_entity_poly.entity_id
_entity_poly.type
_entity_poly.pdbx_seq_one_letter_code
_entity_poly.pdbx_strand_id
1 'polypeptide(L)'
;MMNFSIPNWPEYLNKIYQNLAPGGYVEIQEIDVMMKADDGTLGDDSAIMKWSNLLNEASVKLQQAYKKIDEFKDMMAEAGFTEIVDMRFKWPTNHWPKDKKYKELGVWNNENIAIALESLTIAPFTRAHAAPFMEESL
;
A
#
# COMPACT_ATOMS: atom_id res chain seq x y z
N MET A 1 -2.34 3.41 -6.93
CA MET A 1 -2.04 2.40 -5.91
C MET A 1 -2.72 1.10 -6.32
N MET A 2 -1.98 0.22 -6.98
CA MET A 2 -2.48 -1.05 -7.52
C MET A 2 -2.34 -2.18 -6.50
N ASN A 3 -1.52 -2.00 -5.46
CA ASN A 3 -1.30 -3.01 -4.41
C ASN A 3 -2.60 -3.43 -3.68
N PHE A 4 -3.68 -2.65 -3.82
CA PHE A 4 -5.00 -2.92 -3.24
C PHE A 4 -5.93 -3.73 -4.16
N SER A 5 -5.54 -3.95 -5.41
CA SER A 5 -6.40 -4.58 -6.42
C SER A 5 -5.73 -5.75 -7.14
N ILE A 6 -4.41 -5.91 -6.99
CA ILE A 6 -3.65 -7.02 -7.56
C ILE A 6 -3.43 -8.11 -6.49
N PRO A 7 -4.15 -9.24 -6.55
CA PRO A 7 -4.03 -10.30 -5.54
C PRO A 7 -2.73 -11.11 -5.68
N ASN A 8 -2.18 -11.20 -6.90
CA ASN A 8 -1.00 -11.99 -7.21
C ASN A 8 -0.03 -11.20 -8.09
N TRP A 9 0.88 -10.47 -7.44
CA TRP A 9 1.90 -9.66 -8.12
C TRP A 9 2.87 -10.46 -8.99
N PRO A 10 3.45 -11.60 -8.55
CA PRO A 10 4.31 -12.40 -9.41
C PRO A 10 3.63 -12.85 -10.71
N GLU A 11 2.38 -13.29 -10.64
CA GLU A 11 1.63 -13.68 -11.85
C GLU A 11 1.34 -12.45 -12.74
N TYR A 12 0.98 -11.32 -12.14
CA TYR A 12 0.70 -10.09 -12.89
C TYR A 12 1.95 -9.56 -13.61
N LEU A 13 3.10 -9.54 -12.95
CA LEU A 13 4.38 -9.14 -13.53
C LEU A 13 4.82 -10.07 -14.66
N ASN A 14 4.65 -11.38 -14.48
CA ASN A 14 4.88 -12.35 -15.56
C ASN A 14 4.00 -12.05 -16.78
N LYS A 15 2.70 -11.77 -16.57
CA LYS A 15 1.79 -11.39 -17.66
C LYS A 15 2.25 -10.10 -18.36
N ILE A 16 2.67 -9.09 -17.62
CA ILE A 16 3.21 -7.86 -18.21
C ILE A 16 4.42 -8.19 -19.08
N TYR A 17 5.39 -8.93 -18.53
CA TYR A 17 6.62 -9.27 -19.24
C TYR A 17 6.36 -10.00 -20.57
N GLN A 18 5.46 -11.00 -20.56
CA GLN A 18 5.12 -11.78 -21.76
C GLN A 18 4.41 -10.98 -22.85
N ASN A 19 3.77 -9.86 -22.49
CA ASN A 19 3.01 -9.03 -23.43
C ASN A 19 3.75 -7.72 -23.80
N LEU A 20 4.94 -7.49 -23.25
CA LEU A 20 5.74 -6.32 -23.53
C LEU A 20 6.50 -6.51 -24.85
N ALA A 21 6.53 -5.48 -25.69
CA ALA A 21 7.35 -5.51 -26.90
C ALA A 21 8.84 -5.64 -26.53
N PRO A 22 9.67 -6.30 -27.36
CA PRO A 22 11.11 -6.37 -27.12
C PRO A 22 11.72 -4.97 -26.92
N GLY A 23 12.43 -4.77 -25.80
CA GLY A 23 13.01 -3.48 -25.41
C GLY A 23 12.04 -2.49 -24.74
N GLY A 24 10.80 -2.90 -24.46
CA GLY A 24 9.84 -2.08 -23.71
C GLY A 24 10.18 -1.95 -22.22
N TYR A 25 9.56 -0.97 -21.57
CA TYR A 25 9.72 -0.70 -20.15
C TYR A 25 8.36 -0.77 -19.43
N VAL A 26 8.39 -1.16 -18.16
CA VAL A 26 7.26 -1.04 -17.25
C VAL A 26 7.65 -0.16 -16.07
N GLU A 27 6.71 0.67 -15.62
CA GLU A 27 6.85 1.46 -14.41
C GLU A 27 5.76 1.05 -13.41
N ILE A 28 6.16 0.85 -12.16
CA ILE A 28 5.26 0.52 -11.06
C ILE A 28 5.37 1.62 -10.01
N GLN A 29 4.25 2.29 -9.76
CA GLN A 29 4.15 3.32 -8.72
C GLN A 29 3.25 2.81 -7.59
N GLU A 30 3.86 2.47 -6.45
CA GLU A 30 3.15 2.02 -5.26
C GLU A 30 3.48 2.85 -4.04
N ILE A 31 2.55 2.86 -3.09
CA ILE A 31 2.69 3.48 -1.79
C ILE A 31 2.62 2.39 -0.72
N ASP A 32 3.46 2.53 0.31
CA ASP A 32 3.46 1.62 1.45
C ASP A 32 2.17 1.80 2.26
N VAL A 33 1.53 0.68 2.63
CA VAL A 33 0.34 0.67 3.50
C VAL A 33 0.74 0.96 4.95
N MET A 34 1.97 0.62 5.31
CA MET A 34 2.52 0.85 6.64
C MET A 34 3.00 2.28 6.76
N MET A 35 2.35 3.03 7.65
CA MET A 35 2.71 4.41 7.95
C MET A 35 4.08 4.48 8.62
N LYS A 36 4.84 5.52 8.31
CA LYS A 36 6.20 5.75 8.82
C LYS A 36 6.37 7.20 9.25
N ALA A 37 7.25 7.44 10.21
CA ALA A 37 7.70 8.78 10.59
C ALA A 37 9.23 8.83 10.64
N ASP A 38 9.80 9.94 10.19
CA ASP A 38 11.25 10.14 10.12
C ASP A 38 11.87 10.53 11.47
N ASP A 39 11.06 10.99 12.42
CA ASP A 39 11.49 11.58 13.69
C ASP A 39 11.20 10.68 14.91
N GLY A 40 10.71 9.47 14.68
CA GLY A 40 10.39 8.50 15.74
C GLY A 40 9.18 8.89 16.60
N THR A 41 8.39 9.88 16.20
CA THR A 41 7.19 10.30 16.94
C THR A 41 6.01 9.35 16.77
N LEU A 42 6.08 8.45 15.79
CA LEU A 42 5.04 7.47 15.52
C LEU A 42 5.19 6.25 16.44
N GLY A 43 4.44 6.27 17.54
CA GLY A 43 4.33 5.12 18.43
C GLY A 43 3.48 3.98 17.85
N ASP A 44 3.82 2.75 18.20
CA ASP A 44 3.10 1.53 17.79
C ASP A 44 1.64 1.51 18.27
N ASP A 45 1.34 2.23 19.36
CA ASP A 45 0.01 2.36 19.96
C ASP A 45 -0.85 3.46 19.34
N SER A 46 -0.28 4.24 18.41
CA SER A 46 -1.00 5.32 17.72
C SER A 46 -2.18 4.77 16.89
N ALA A 47 -3.25 5.57 16.78
CA ALA A 47 -4.46 5.18 16.06
C ALA A 47 -4.16 4.84 14.58
N ILE A 48 -3.23 5.55 13.95
CA ILE A 48 -2.88 5.33 12.55
C ILE A 48 -2.08 4.04 12.34
N MET A 49 -1.18 3.68 13.28
CA MET A 49 -0.48 2.39 13.25
C MET A 49 -1.44 1.23 13.48
N LYS A 50 -2.35 1.36 14.46
CA LYS A 50 -3.43 0.39 14.68
C LYS A 50 -4.29 0.20 13.43
N TRP A 51 -4.65 1.28 12.76
CA TRP A 51 -5.41 1.24 11.51
C TRP A 51 -4.65 0.51 10.40
N SER A 52 -3.38 0.85 10.13
CA SER A 52 -2.55 0.17 9.14
C SER A 52 -2.39 -1.32 9.43
N ASN A 53 -2.17 -1.70 10.69
CA ASN A 53 -2.06 -3.09 11.12
C ASN A 53 -3.35 -3.87 10.88
N LEU A 54 -4.50 -3.34 11.32
CA LEU A 54 -5.80 -3.95 11.09
C LEU A 54 -6.12 -4.11 9.60
N LEU A 55 -5.73 -3.14 8.78
CA LEU A 55 -5.92 -3.20 7.34
C LEU A 55 -5.04 -4.28 6.70
N ASN A 56 -3.78 -4.37 7.10
CA ASN A 56 -2.89 -5.43 6.65
C ASN A 56 -3.41 -6.82 7.07
N GLU A 57 -3.83 -7.00 8.33
CA GLU A 57 -4.44 -8.25 8.80
C GLU A 57 -5.71 -8.61 8.01
N ALA A 58 -6.58 -7.63 7.76
CA ALA A 58 -7.78 -7.84 6.94
C ALA A 58 -7.41 -8.30 5.53
N SER A 59 -6.38 -7.69 4.91
CA SER A 59 -5.91 -8.06 3.58
C SER A 59 -5.44 -9.52 3.51
N VAL A 60 -4.74 -10.00 4.55
CA VAL A 60 -4.29 -11.39 4.65
C VAL A 60 -5.48 -12.34 4.79
N LYS A 61 -6.44 -12.03 5.68
CA LYS A 61 -7.66 -12.83 5.88
C LYS A 61 -8.52 -12.90 4.62
N LEU A 62 -8.54 -11.83 3.82
CA LEU A 62 -9.27 -11.76 2.54
C LEU A 62 -8.46 -12.31 1.36
N GLN A 63 -7.32 -12.97 1.61
CA GLN A 63 -6.45 -13.58 0.60
C GLN A 63 -5.92 -12.57 -0.44
N GLN A 64 -5.74 -11.32 -0.03
CA GLN A 64 -5.22 -10.21 -0.84
C GLN A 64 -4.12 -9.47 -0.07
N ALA A 65 -3.14 -10.21 0.43
CA ALA A 65 -2.06 -9.65 1.23
C ALA A 65 -1.26 -8.59 0.43
N TYR A 66 -1.14 -7.39 0.99
CA TYR A 66 -0.33 -6.33 0.40
C TYR A 66 1.14 -6.73 0.32
N LYS A 67 1.82 -6.30 -0.73
CA LYS A 67 3.26 -6.48 -0.88
C LYS A 67 4.01 -5.29 -0.32
N LYS A 68 5.12 -5.55 0.39
CA LYS A 68 6.01 -4.47 0.81
C LYS A 68 6.68 -3.89 -0.42
N ILE A 69 6.92 -2.58 -0.39
CA ILE A 69 7.57 -1.87 -1.50
C ILE A 69 8.95 -2.48 -1.81
N ASP A 70 9.68 -2.93 -0.78
CA ASP A 70 10.99 -3.56 -0.92
C ASP A 70 10.97 -4.87 -1.74
N GLU A 71 9.83 -5.57 -1.80
CA GLU A 71 9.70 -6.85 -2.51
C GLU A 71 9.54 -6.68 -4.03
N PHE A 72 9.13 -5.50 -4.51
CA PHE A 72 8.79 -5.30 -5.92
C PHE A 72 9.99 -5.46 -6.85
N LYS A 73 11.16 -4.99 -6.42
CA LYS A 73 12.39 -5.12 -7.23
C LYS A 73 12.72 -6.58 -7.48
N ASP A 74 12.64 -7.41 -6.45
CA ASP A 74 12.93 -8.83 -6.54
C ASP A 74 11.87 -9.56 -7.39
N MET A 75 10.58 -9.27 -7.18
CA MET A 75 9.50 -9.84 -8.00
C MET A 75 9.62 -9.44 -9.49
N MET A 76 10.07 -8.23 -9.79
CA MET A 76 10.33 -7.80 -11.17
C MET A 76 11.53 -8.56 -11.77
N ALA A 77 12.60 -8.76 -11.01
CA ALA A 77 13.75 -9.53 -11.47
C ALA A 77 13.37 -10.99 -11.74
N GLU A 78 12.58 -11.60 -10.85
CA GLU A 78 12.06 -12.97 -10.99
C GLU A 78 11.18 -13.14 -12.23
N ALA A 79 10.41 -12.12 -12.61
CA ALA A 79 9.59 -12.13 -13.83
C ALA A 79 10.41 -11.98 -15.12
N GLY A 80 11.70 -11.64 -15.03
CA GLY A 80 12.62 -11.51 -16.17
C GLY A 80 12.96 -10.07 -16.56
N PHE A 81 12.47 -9.06 -15.84
CA PHE A 81 12.88 -7.67 -16.08
C PHE A 81 14.35 -7.47 -15.72
N THR A 82 15.01 -6.59 -16.47
CA THR A 82 16.42 -6.21 -16.27
C THR A 82 16.53 -4.69 -16.09
N GLU A 83 17.70 -4.18 -15.68
CA GLU A 83 17.94 -2.75 -15.46
C GLU A 83 16.92 -2.10 -14.49
N ILE A 84 16.57 -2.81 -13.42
CA ILE A 84 15.51 -2.39 -12.50
C ILE A 84 15.99 -1.24 -11.60
N VAL A 85 15.32 -0.09 -11.71
CA VAL A 85 15.57 1.11 -10.91
C VAL A 85 14.50 1.25 -9.82
N ASP A 86 14.92 1.34 -8.56
CA ASP A 86 14.05 1.66 -7.41
C ASP A 86 14.23 3.15 -7.04
N MET A 87 13.17 3.94 -7.20
CA MET A 87 13.13 5.34 -6.81
C MET A 87 12.15 5.55 -5.66
N ARG A 88 12.66 6.01 -4.51
CA ARG A 88 11.88 6.23 -3.30
C ARG A 88 11.62 7.70 -3.06
N PHE A 89 10.35 8.04 -2.83
CA PHE A 89 9.91 9.40 -2.54
C PHE A 89 9.24 9.46 -1.17
N LYS A 90 9.51 10.53 -0.43
CA LYS A 90 8.72 10.84 0.77
C LYS A 90 7.35 11.35 0.35
N TRP A 91 6.31 10.74 0.91
CA TRP A 91 4.91 11.10 0.65
C TRP A 91 4.22 11.51 1.97
N PRO A 92 4.36 12.77 2.40
CA PRO A 92 3.85 13.22 3.70
C PRO A 92 2.33 13.15 3.76
N THR A 93 1.78 12.85 4.94
CA THR A 93 0.33 12.73 5.16
C THR A 93 -0.23 13.85 6.05
N ASN A 94 0.61 14.83 6.41
CA ASN A 94 0.27 15.95 7.29
C ASN A 94 1.06 17.22 6.92
N HIS A 95 0.73 18.32 7.59
CA HIS A 95 1.31 19.64 7.36
C HIS A 95 2.60 19.93 8.17
N TRP A 96 3.15 18.93 8.87
CA TRP A 96 4.28 19.10 9.78
C TRP A 96 5.66 19.28 9.12
N PRO A 97 5.95 18.79 7.89
CA PRO A 97 7.24 19.02 7.26
C PRO A 97 7.61 20.52 7.25
N LYS A 98 8.87 20.83 7.58
CA LYS A 98 9.36 22.22 7.59
C LYS A 98 9.60 22.76 6.17
N ASP A 99 10.06 21.88 5.27
CA ASP A 99 10.26 22.21 3.87
C ASP A 99 8.94 22.59 3.19
N LYS A 100 8.95 23.70 2.44
CA LYS A 100 7.73 24.26 1.84
C LYS A 100 7.06 23.30 0.87
N LYS A 101 7.86 22.59 0.04
CA LYS A 101 7.34 21.64 -0.96
C LYS A 101 6.68 20.46 -0.26
N TYR A 102 7.35 19.87 0.72
CA TYR A 102 6.79 18.72 1.44
C TYR A 102 5.59 19.09 2.32
N LYS A 103 5.56 20.31 2.87
CA LYS A 103 4.39 20.82 3.60
C LYS A 103 3.17 20.92 2.69
N GLU A 104 3.34 21.50 1.50
CA GLU A 104 2.27 21.62 0.52
C GLU A 104 1.77 20.24 0.06
N LEU A 105 2.68 19.33 -0.30
CA LEU A 105 2.33 17.95 -0.63
C LEU A 105 1.57 17.26 0.51
N GLY A 106 2.00 17.47 1.75
CA GLY A 106 1.37 16.90 2.92
C GLY A 106 -0.06 17.38 3.16
N VAL A 107 -0.35 18.66 2.88
CA VAL A 107 -1.71 19.20 2.93
C VAL A 107 -2.59 18.52 1.88
N TRP A 108 -2.15 18.48 0.63
CA TRP A 108 -2.93 17.86 -0.45
C TRP A 108 -3.16 16.36 -0.23
N ASN A 109 -2.13 15.65 0.23
CA ASN A 109 -2.25 14.23 0.50
C ASN A 109 -3.10 13.93 1.75
N ASN A 110 -3.10 14.82 2.75
CA ASN A 110 -3.98 14.69 3.91
C ASN A 110 -5.46 14.70 3.49
N GLU A 111 -5.85 15.65 2.62
CA GLU A 111 -7.22 15.72 2.07
C GLU A 111 -7.55 14.45 1.26
N ASN A 112 -6.63 14.00 0.40
CA ASN A 112 -6.83 12.77 -0.39
C ASN A 112 -7.05 11.54 0.50
N ILE A 113 -6.23 11.36 1.54
CA ILE A 113 -6.32 10.21 2.43
C ILE A 113 -7.56 10.30 3.33
N ALA A 114 -7.91 11.49 3.83
CA ALA A 114 -9.09 11.68 4.68
C ALA A 114 -10.36 11.20 3.98
N ILE A 115 -10.51 11.52 2.69
CA ILE A 115 -11.64 11.06 1.86
C ILE A 115 -11.53 9.56 1.56
N ALA A 116 -10.34 9.07 1.22
CA ALA A 116 -10.14 7.66 0.89
C ALA A 116 -10.29 6.72 2.09
N LEU A 117 -10.10 7.22 3.32
CA LEU A 117 -10.02 6.41 4.53
C LEU A 117 -11.24 5.52 4.72
N GLU A 118 -12.45 6.08 4.55
CA GLU A 118 -13.69 5.34 4.69
C GLU A 118 -13.78 4.18 3.69
N SER A 119 -13.45 4.46 2.43
CA SER A 119 -13.51 3.47 1.33
C SER A 119 -12.49 2.35 1.50
N LEU A 120 -11.30 2.67 2.01
CA LEU A 120 -10.26 1.67 2.30
C LEU A 120 -10.59 0.83 3.53
N THR A 121 -11.42 1.32 4.45
CA THR A 121 -11.59 0.70 5.78
C THR A 121 -12.85 -0.15 5.88
N ILE A 122 -14.00 0.36 5.43
CA ILE A 122 -15.31 -0.26 5.76
C ILE A 122 -15.38 -1.71 5.29
N ALA A 123 -15.10 -1.97 4.01
CA ALA A 123 -15.25 -3.32 3.46
C ALA A 123 -14.22 -4.31 4.03
N PRO A 124 -12.90 -3.98 4.11
CA PRO A 124 -11.94 -4.89 4.72
C PRO A 124 -12.23 -5.18 6.19
N PHE A 125 -12.59 -4.17 6.99
CA PHE A 125 -12.78 -4.36 8.42
C PHE A 125 -14.05 -5.15 8.73
N THR A 126 -15.16 -4.82 8.06
CA THR A 126 -16.41 -5.55 8.27
C THR A 126 -16.33 -6.99 7.80
N ARG A 127 -15.69 -7.26 6.65
CA ARG A 127 -15.61 -8.63 6.12
C ARG A 127 -14.58 -9.50 6.83
N ALA A 128 -13.44 -8.94 7.23
CA ALA A 128 -12.35 -9.72 7.81
C ALA A 128 -12.38 -9.78 9.35
N HIS A 129 -12.92 -8.76 10.00
CA HIS A 129 -12.88 -8.63 11.47
C HIS A 129 -14.26 -8.71 12.13
N ALA A 130 -15.37 -8.44 11.43
CA ALA A 130 -16.72 -8.53 12.00
C ALA A 130 -17.40 -9.91 11.87
N ALA A 131 -16.69 -10.92 11.33
CA ALA A 131 -17.19 -12.30 11.22
C ALA A 131 -17.73 -12.94 12.54
N PRO A 132 -17.33 -12.54 13.76
CA PRO A 132 -17.93 -13.14 14.96
C PRO A 132 -19.40 -12.76 15.21
N PHE A 133 -19.91 -11.66 14.66
CA PHE A 133 -21.25 -11.17 15.00
C PHE A 133 -22.39 -11.84 14.22
N MET A 134 -22.09 -12.69 13.22
CA MET A 134 -23.10 -13.31 12.37
C MET A 134 -23.22 -14.84 12.55
N GLU A 135 -22.32 -15.47 13.33
CA GLU A 135 -22.41 -16.91 13.63
C GLU A 135 -23.19 -17.22 14.92
N GLU A 136 -23.49 -16.25 15.78
CA GLU A 136 -24.29 -16.46 17.01
C GLU A 136 -25.82 -16.34 16.81
N SER A 137 -26.31 -16.24 15.57
CA SER A 137 -27.75 -16.11 15.29
C SER A 137 -28.34 -17.13 14.32
N LEU A 138 -27.79 -18.35 14.25
CA LEU A 138 -28.42 -19.51 13.59
C LEU A 138 -28.51 -20.71 14.52
#